data_AF-E3J588-F1
#
_entry.id   AF-E3J588-F1
#
_cell.length_a   1.000
_cell.length_b   1.000
_cell.length_c   1.000
_cell.angle_alpha   90.00
_cell.angle_beta   90.00
_cell.angle_gamma   90.00
#
_symmetry.space_group_name_H-M   'P 1'
#
loop_
_entity.id
_entity.type
_entity.pdbx_description
1 polymer ?
#
loop_
_entity_poly.entity_id
_entity_poly.type
_entity_poly.pdbx_seq_one_letter_code
_entity_poly.pdbx_strand_id
1 'polypeptide(L)'
;MTTSPEHPSQDSGSPPNATRHHPPKIFNERALVALGRSGQERLSDVITEFAGSMTFVYVHAVWFAGWILMNEGCFGRGLVFDRFPYGLLTMVVSLEAIFLSTFVLISQNRDAHRQNVRSDLDYQADVRAAVWTEHIGRALGLDPAEIEAKVTRLLAETDPSSS
;
A
#
# COMPACT_ATOMS: atom_id res chain seq x y z
N MET A 1 79.71 -29.22 5.66
CA MET A 1 79.64 -30.36 4.71
C MET A 1 78.27 -31.01 4.92
N THR A 2 77.43 -31.06 3.85
CA THR A 2 76.29 -31.99 3.60
C THR A 2 75.13 -32.04 4.64
N THR A 3 73.82 -31.98 4.34
CA THR A 3 72.96 -32.14 3.15
C THR A 3 71.51 -31.73 3.50
N SER A 4 70.76 -31.19 2.53
CA SER A 4 69.29 -30.96 2.53
C SER A 4 68.48 -32.30 2.55
N PRO A 5 67.14 -32.37 2.79
CA PRO A 5 66.14 -31.73 1.93
C PRO A 5 64.84 -31.19 2.58
N GLU A 6 64.19 -30.36 1.79
CA GLU A 6 62.83 -29.84 1.80
C GLU A 6 61.72 -30.90 1.99
N HIS A 7 60.66 -30.57 2.76
CA HIS A 7 59.30 -31.07 2.49
C HIS A 7 58.30 -29.94 2.82
N PRO A 8 57.35 -29.59 1.92
CA PRO A 8 56.45 -28.47 2.11
C PRO A 8 55.23 -28.89 2.94
N SER A 9 54.96 -28.15 4.03
CA SER A 9 53.67 -28.20 4.71
C SER A 9 52.74 -27.25 3.96
N GLN A 10 51.90 -27.81 3.08
CA GLN A 10 50.72 -27.13 2.57
C GLN A 10 49.84 -26.72 3.77
N ASP A 11 49.85 -25.44 4.13
CA ASP A 11 48.79 -24.88 4.95
C ASP A 11 47.65 -24.47 4.03
N SER A 12 46.55 -25.20 4.19
CA SER A 12 45.40 -25.18 3.32
C SER A 12 44.70 -23.84 3.45
N GLY A 13 44.44 -23.20 2.30
CA GLY A 13 43.73 -21.93 2.24
C GLY A 13 42.45 -21.96 3.08
N SER A 14 42.44 -21.16 4.15
CA SER A 14 41.18 -20.77 4.78
C SER A 14 40.37 -20.01 3.74
N PRO A 15 39.13 -20.42 3.41
CA PRO A 15 38.32 -19.67 2.47
C PRO A 15 38.08 -18.26 3.04
N PRO A 16 38.03 -17.21 2.19
CA PRO A 16 37.70 -15.87 2.62
C PRO A 16 36.35 -15.92 3.32
N ASN A 17 36.31 -15.34 4.52
CA ASN A 17 35.13 -15.23 5.38
C ASN A 17 33.99 -14.62 4.57
N ALA A 18 33.15 -15.48 3.99
CA ALA A 18 31.92 -15.09 3.32
C ALA A 18 31.08 -14.41 4.39
N THR A 19 31.02 -13.08 4.31
CA THR A 19 30.17 -12.23 5.11
C THR A 19 28.79 -12.85 5.14
N ARG A 20 28.47 -13.49 6.26
CA ARG A 20 27.13 -14.02 6.53
C ARG A 20 26.21 -12.81 6.59
N HIS A 21 25.67 -12.42 5.45
CA HIS A 21 24.53 -11.52 5.38
C HIS A 21 23.39 -12.22 6.11
N HIS A 22 23.23 -11.90 7.40
CA HIS A 22 21.96 -12.13 8.06
C HIS A 22 20.94 -11.32 7.26
N PRO A 23 19.93 -11.95 6.63
CA PRO A 23 18.80 -11.16 6.16
C PRO A 23 18.31 -10.38 7.38
N PRO A 24 18.06 -9.06 7.27
CA PRO A 24 17.52 -8.30 8.37
C PRO A 24 16.27 -9.04 8.83
N LYS A 25 16.27 -9.49 10.09
CA LYS A 25 15.09 -10.09 10.70
C LYS A 25 14.04 -8.99 10.68
N ILE A 26 13.12 -9.04 9.71
CA ILE A 26 11.95 -8.18 9.69
C ILE A 26 11.14 -8.63 10.89
N PHE A 27 11.38 -7.97 12.01
CA PHE A 27 10.64 -8.19 13.23
C PHE A 27 9.18 -7.92 12.89
N ASN A 28 8.32 -8.92 13.12
CA ASN A 28 6.91 -8.87 12.78
C ASN A 28 6.20 -7.98 13.83
N GLU A 29 6.49 -6.69 13.84
CA GLU A 29 5.85 -5.67 14.67
C GLU A 29 4.32 -5.71 14.46
N ARG A 30 3.90 -6.06 13.24
CA ARG A 30 2.51 -6.31 12.87
C ARG A 30 1.86 -7.40 13.71
N ALA A 31 2.59 -8.45 14.10
CA ALA A 31 2.05 -9.55 14.91
C ALA A 31 1.88 -9.15 16.38
N LEU A 32 2.77 -8.31 16.91
CA LEU A 32 2.68 -7.78 18.28
C LEU A 32 1.57 -6.72 18.40
N VAL A 33 1.42 -5.86 17.39
CA VAL A 33 0.30 -4.91 17.30
C VAL A 33 -1.03 -5.65 17.08
N ALA A 34 -1.04 -6.78 16.35
CA ALA A 34 -2.25 -7.58 16.12
C ALA A 34 -2.85 -8.21 17.38
N LEU A 35 -2.03 -8.49 18.40
CA LEU A 35 -2.48 -9.04 19.69
C LEU A 35 -3.24 -8.00 20.54
N GLY A 36 -3.07 -6.71 20.26
CA GLY A 36 -3.71 -5.59 20.96
C GLY A 36 -4.84 -4.90 20.19
N ARG A 37 -5.28 -5.43 19.03
CA ARG A 37 -6.35 -4.81 18.24
C ARG A 37 -7.69 -5.01 18.93
N SER A 38 -8.19 -3.94 19.53
CA SER A 38 -9.53 -3.88 20.11
C SER A 38 -10.58 -4.26 19.06
N GLY A 39 -11.71 -4.85 19.46
CA GLY A 39 -12.77 -5.26 18.53
C GLY A 39 -13.29 -4.10 17.66
N GLN A 40 -13.13 -2.86 18.12
CA GLN A 40 -13.49 -1.64 17.39
C GLN A 40 -12.61 -1.39 16.16
N GLU A 41 -11.30 -1.67 16.23
CA GLU A 41 -10.41 -1.50 15.08
C GLU A 41 -10.68 -2.54 13.99
N ARG A 42 -11.02 -3.78 14.38
CA ARG A 42 -11.43 -4.81 13.42
C ARG A 42 -12.75 -4.46 12.75
N LEU A 43 -13.72 -3.96 13.52
CA LEU A 43 -14.99 -3.51 12.97
C LEU A 43 -14.81 -2.33 12.01
N SER A 44 -13.95 -1.36 12.36
CA SER A 44 -13.62 -0.23 11.49
C SER A 44 -12.95 -0.67 10.19
N ASP A 45 -12.06 -1.67 10.22
CA ASP A 45 -11.43 -2.23 9.01
C ASP A 45 -12.44 -2.90 8.09
N VAL A 46 -13.36 -3.69 8.65
CA VAL A 46 -14.42 -4.36 7.87
C VAL A 46 -15.37 -3.34 7.24
N ILE A 47 -15.78 -2.31 8.01
CA ILE A 47 -16.66 -1.25 7.50
C ILE A 47 -15.95 -0.45 6.41
N THR A 48 -14.66 -0.17 6.57
CA THR A 48 -13.83 0.51 5.57
C THR A 48 -13.82 -0.25 4.25
N GLU A 49 -13.51 -1.55 4.31
CA GLU A 49 -13.43 -2.41 3.13
C GLU A 49 -14.80 -2.58 2.46
N PHE A 50 -15.86 -2.70 3.27
CA PHE A 50 -17.23 -2.82 2.79
C PHE A 50 -17.75 -1.53 2.14
N ALA A 51 -17.53 -0.37 2.78
CA ALA A 51 -17.98 0.92 2.27
C ALA A 51 -17.27 1.34 0.97
N GLY A 52 -16.03 0.89 0.76
CA GLY A 52 -15.29 1.09 -0.49
C GLY A 52 -15.64 0.10 -1.61
N SER A 53 -16.50 -0.90 -1.37
CA SER A 53 -16.78 -2.00 -2.30
C SER A 53 -18.05 -1.76 -3.13
N MET A 54 -18.03 -2.20 -4.39
CA MET A 54 -19.23 -2.22 -5.24
C MET A 54 -20.34 -3.14 -4.71
N THR A 55 -19.98 -4.11 -3.89
CA THR A 55 -20.94 -5.01 -3.20
C THR A 55 -21.94 -4.23 -2.34
N PHE A 56 -21.49 -3.15 -1.68
CA PHE A 56 -22.34 -2.29 -0.86
C PHE A 56 -23.52 -1.70 -1.66
N VAL A 57 -23.22 -1.21 -2.88
CA VAL A 57 -24.21 -0.60 -3.77
C VAL A 57 -25.26 -1.62 -4.21
N TYR A 58 -24.83 -2.83 -4.57
CA TYR A 58 -25.75 -3.89 -4.97
C TYR A 58 -26.66 -4.35 -3.83
N VAL A 59 -26.13 -4.48 -2.61
CA VAL A 59 -26.93 -4.83 -1.42
C VAL A 59 -28.00 -3.78 -1.16
N HIS A 60 -27.66 -2.49 -1.21
CA HIS A 60 -28.62 -1.39 -1.04
C HIS A 60 -29.67 -1.34 -2.14
N ALA A 61 -29.26 -1.55 -3.39
CA ALA A 61 -30.19 -1.57 -4.52
C ALA A 61 -31.24 -2.70 -4.37
N VAL A 62 -30.82 -3.90 -3.99
CA VAL A 62 -31.73 -5.03 -3.74
C VAL A 62 -32.61 -4.77 -2.52
N TRP A 63 -32.06 -4.21 -1.44
CA TRP A 63 -32.81 -3.84 -0.25
C TRP A 63 -33.91 -2.82 -0.56
N PHE A 64 -33.59 -1.73 -1.27
CA PHE A 64 -34.57 -0.71 -1.67
C PHE A 64 -35.62 -1.26 -2.62
N ALA A 65 -35.21 -2.05 -3.62
CA ALA A 65 -36.15 -2.70 -4.52
C ALA A 65 -37.11 -3.62 -3.75
N GLY A 66 -36.58 -4.43 -2.82
CA GLY A 66 -37.38 -5.30 -1.95
C GLY A 66 -38.37 -4.52 -1.07
N TRP A 67 -37.93 -3.41 -0.47
CA TRP A 67 -38.80 -2.55 0.35
C TRP A 67 -39.94 -1.93 -0.45
N ILE A 68 -39.64 -1.42 -1.65
CA ILE A 68 -40.64 -0.82 -2.54
C ILE A 68 -41.65 -1.90 -2.98
N LEU A 69 -41.18 -3.05 -3.47
CA LEU A 69 -42.05 -4.15 -3.90
C LEU A 69 -42.94 -4.68 -2.76
N MET A 70 -42.43 -4.71 -1.53
CA MET A 70 -43.21 -5.10 -0.36
C MET A 70 -44.30 -4.07 -0.03
N ASN A 71 -44.00 -2.76 -0.10
CA ASN A 71 -44.95 -1.68 0.18
C ASN A 71 -45.95 -1.39 -0.96
N GLU A 72 -45.64 -1.74 -2.22
CA GLU A 72 -46.59 -1.66 -3.34
C GLU A 72 -47.70 -2.74 -3.29
N GLY A 73 -47.68 -3.59 -2.27
CA GLY A 73 -48.81 -4.46 -1.96
C GLY A 73 -48.74 -5.85 -2.58
N CYS A 74 -47.56 -6.32 -3.00
CA CYS A 74 -47.35 -7.72 -3.43
C CYS A 74 -47.76 -8.75 -2.35
N PHE A 75 -47.75 -8.37 -1.07
CA PHE A 75 -48.15 -9.22 0.07
C PHE A 75 -49.55 -8.94 0.65
N GLY A 76 -50.36 -8.07 0.01
CA GLY A 76 -51.77 -7.84 0.37
C GLY A 76 -52.08 -6.40 0.81
N ARG A 77 -53.29 -5.92 0.45
CA ARG A 77 -53.79 -4.53 0.62
C ARG A 77 -53.87 -4.00 2.06
N GLY A 78 -53.52 -4.81 3.08
CA GLY A 78 -53.65 -4.47 4.50
C GLY A 78 -52.34 -4.14 5.23
N LEU A 79 -51.17 -4.33 4.61
CA LEU A 79 -49.84 -4.11 5.20
C LEU A 79 -49.10 -2.96 4.51
N VAL A 80 -49.77 -1.83 4.30
CA VAL A 80 -49.11 -0.60 3.85
C VAL A 80 -48.41 0.02 5.07
N PHE A 81 -47.18 -0.43 5.33
CA PHE A 81 -46.38 0.04 6.46
C PHE A 81 -45.79 1.44 6.17
N ASP A 82 -45.41 1.72 4.92
CA ASP A 82 -44.86 3.01 4.50
C ASP A 82 -45.47 3.45 3.15
N ARG A 83 -46.48 4.33 3.19
CA ARG A 83 -47.16 4.85 1.99
C ARG A 83 -46.24 5.83 1.27
N PHE A 84 -46.24 5.80 -0.07
CA PHE A 84 -45.57 6.82 -0.89
C PHE A 84 -45.93 8.22 -0.37
N PRO A 85 -44.94 9.05 0.04
CA PRO A 85 -43.54 9.10 -0.41
C PRO A 85 -42.46 8.33 0.41
N TYR A 86 -42.79 7.24 1.13
CA TYR A 86 -41.84 6.41 1.89
C TYR A 86 -41.06 7.18 2.99
N GLY A 87 -41.79 7.72 3.97
CA GLY A 87 -41.21 8.56 5.02
C GLY A 87 -40.29 7.81 5.98
N LEU A 88 -40.59 6.55 6.28
CA LEU A 88 -39.77 5.75 7.20
C LEU A 88 -38.47 5.29 6.53
N LEU A 89 -38.54 4.84 5.26
CA LEU A 89 -37.35 4.50 4.49
C LEU A 89 -36.39 5.69 4.41
N THR A 90 -36.89 6.87 4.03
CA THR A 90 -36.05 8.06 3.87
C THR A 90 -35.41 8.49 5.19
N MET A 91 -36.14 8.41 6.30
CA MET A 91 -35.59 8.68 7.64
C MET A 91 -34.45 7.72 7.99
N VAL A 92 -34.66 6.41 7.86
CA VAL A 92 -33.65 5.39 8.20
C VAL A 92 -32.41 5.53 7.31
N VAL A 93 -32.60 5.72 5.99
CA VAL A 93 -31.50 5.90 5.03
C VAL A 93 -30.69 7.16 5.33
N SER A 94 -31.35 8.26 5.72
CA SER A 94 -30.63 9.49 6.08
C SER A 94 -29.72 9.29 7.30
N LEU A 95 -30.19 8.55 8.31
CA LEU A 95 -29.41 8.23 9.49
C LEU A 95 -28.24 7.30 9.15
N GLU A 96 -28.51 6.26 8.36
CA GLU A 96 -27.49 5.33 7.86
C GLU A 96 -26.39 6.04 7.06
N ALA A 97 -26.78 6.96 6.18
CA ALA A 97 -25.84 7.76 5.39
C ALA A 97 -24.92 8.63 6.25
N ILE A 98 -25.41 9.20 7.36
CA ILE A 98 -24.58 9.97 8.31
C ILE A 98 -23.52 9.07 8.96
N PHE A 99 -23.90 7.87 9.41
CA PHE A 99 -22.96 6.91 9.98
C PHE A 99 -21.92 6.46 8.95
N LEU A 100 -22.36 6.10 7.73
CA LEU A 100 -21.47 5.70 6.64
C LEU A 100 -20.48 6.80 6.27
N SER A 101 -20.94 8.04 6.10
CA SER A 101 -20.09 9.19 5.81
C SER A 101 -19.03 9.39 6.91
N THR A 102 -19.43 9.24 8.18
CA THR A 102 -18.50 9.34 9.31
C THR A 102 -17.45 8.22 9.30
N PHE A 103 -17.85 6.98 9.04
CA PHE A 103 -16.91 5.85 8.93
C PHE A 103 -15.95 6.01 7.75
N VAL A 104 -16.46 6.44 6.60
CA VAL A 104 -15.65 6.74 5.42
C VAL A 104 -14.64 7.84 5.74
N LEU A 105 -15.05 8.92 6.41
CA LEU A 105 -14.14 10.00 6.80
C LEU A 105 -13.05 9.53 7.76
N ILE A 106 -13.39 8.71 8.76
CA ILE A 106 -12.41 8.12 9.68
C ILE A 106 -11.40 7.26 8.92
N SER A 107 -11.88 6.43 7.98
CA SER A 107 -10.99 5.61 7.16
C SER A 107 -10.08 6.43 6.27
N GLN A 108 -10.63 7.43 5.58
CA GLN A 108 -9.87 8.33 4.72
C GLN A 108 -8.80 9.07 5.51
N ASN A 109 -9.11 9.58 6.70
CA ASN A 109 -8.13 10.24 7.57
C ASN A 109 -7.00 9.28 7.98
N ARG A 110 -7.34 8.02 8.29
CA ARG A 110 -6.35 6.99 8.64
C ARG A 110 -5.45 6.62 7.47
N ASP A 111 -6.01 6.47 6.27
CA ASP A 111 -5.22 6.14 5.08
C ASP A 111 -4.38 7.33 4.62
N ALA A 112 -4.88 8.57 4.75
CA ALA A 112 -4.10 9.78 4.52
C ALA A 112 -2.89 9.85 5.47
N HIS A 113 -3.06 9.53 6.75
CA HIS A 113 -1.94 9.48 7.69
C HIS A 113 -0.90 8.42 7.29
N ARG A 114 -1.34 7.22 6.89
CA ARG A 114 -0.44 6.16 6.40
C ARG A 114 0.30 6.59 5.13
N GLN A 115 -0.40 7.25 4.20
CA GLN A 115 0.17 7.75 2.96
C GLN A 115 1.22 8.83 3.23
N ASN A 116 0.98 9.73 4.18
CA ASN A 116 1.94 10.76 4.57
C ASN A 116 3.23 10.14 5.13
N VAL A 117 3.13 9.16 6.04
CA VAL A 117 4.30 8.45 6.58
C VAL A 117 5.05 7.74 5.47
N ARG A 118 4.35 7.06 4.55
CA ARG A 118 4.97 6.38 3.42
C ARG A 118 5.68 7.36 2.50
N SER A 119 5.07 8.51 2.19
CA SER A 119 5.67 9.56 1.37
C SER A 119 6.97 10.10 1.97
N ASP A 120 7.03 10.27 3.29
CA ASP A 120 8.25 10.72 3.97
C ASP A 120 9.37 9.66 3.88
N LEU A 121 9.03 8.37 4.07
CA LEU A 121 9.98 7.27 3.92
C LEU A 121 10.50 7.15 2.48
N ASP A 122 9.61 7.25 1.49
CA ASP A 122 9.96 7.19 0.08
C ASP A 122 10.89 8.37 -0.27
N TYR A 123 10.59 9.59 0.22
CA TYR A 123 11.46 10.75 0.07
C TYR A 123 12.86 10.53 0.68
N GLN A 124 12.93 10.00 1.90
CA GLN A 124 14.22 9.70 2.54
C GLN A 124 15.02 8.63 1.77
N ALA A 125 14.33 7.63 1.20
CA ALA A 125 14.95 6.60 0.38
C ALA A 125 15.51 7.19 -0.92
N ASP A 126 14.75 8.07 -1.58
CA ASP A 126 15.16 8.75 -2.82
C ASP A 126 16.37 9.65 -2.59
N VAL A 127 16.36 10.48 -1.53
CA VAL A 127 17.51 11.33 -1.17
C VAL A 127 18.74 10.48 -0.89
N ARG A 128 18.59 9.39 -0.14
CA ARG A 128 19.70 8.47 0.14
C ARG A 128 20.24 7.86 -1.16
N ALA A 129 19.37 7.37 -2.04
CA ALA A 129 19.77 6.79 -3.32
C ALA A 129 20.51 7.81 -4.21
N ALA A 130 20.03 9.06 -4.25
CA ALA A 130 20.69 10.15 -4.97
C ALA A 130 22.11 10.42 -4.45
N VAL A 131 22.28 10.54 -3.13
CA VAL A 131 23.59 10.76 -2.50
C VAL A 131 24.55 9.60 -2.77
N TRP A 132 24.07 8.35 -2.68
CA TRP A 132 24.89 7.18 -3.03
C TRP A 132 25.31 7.18 -4.50
N THR A 133 24.39 7.53 -5.39
CA THR A 133 24.66 7.62 -6.83
C THR A 133 25.70 8.68 -7.14
N GLU A 134 25.59 9.85 -6.51
CA GLU A 134 26.59 10.91 -6.61
C GLU A 134 27.96 10.46 -6.09
N HIS A 135 28.00 9.77 -4.95
CA HIS A 135 29.25 9.29 -4.36
C HIS A 135 29.93 8.24 -5.25
N ILE A 136 29.17 7.30 -5.81
CA ILE A 136 29.66 6.31 -6.77
C ILE A 136 30.13 7.00 -8.05
N GLY A 137 29.38 7.96 -8.58
CA GLY A 137 29.74 8.73 -9.76
C GLY A 137 31.08 9.45 -9.58
N ARG A 138 31.26 10.14 -8.45
CA ARG A 138 32.52 10.79 -8.11
C ARG A 138 33.68 9.81 -7.92
N ALA A 139 33.44 8.66 -7.26
CA ALA A 139 34.46 7.63 -7.06
C ALA A 139 34.92 7.00 -8.39
N LEU A 140 34.03 6.94 -9.39
CA LEU A 140 34.33 6.48 -10.75
C LEU A 140 34.89 7.58 -11.65
N GLY A 141 34.96 8.83 -11.19
CA GLY A 141 35.39 9.97 -11.99
C GLY A 141 34.43 10.35 -13.11
N LEU A 142 33.15 9.98 -12.99
CA LEU A 142 32.11 10.34 -13.96
C LEU A 142 31.78 11.83 -13.84
N ASP A 143 31.89 12.58 -14.94
CA ASP A 143 31.47 13.98 -15.01
C ASP A 143 29.94 14.06 -15.23
N PRO A 144 29.18 14.70 -14.31
CA PRO A 144 27.74 14.89 -14.48
C PRO A 144 27.36 15.57 -15.80
N ALA A 145 28.17 16.53 -16.27
CA ALA A 145 27.89 17.26 -17.50
C ALA A 145 27.96 16.36 -18.75
N GLU A 146 28.88 15.39 -18.75
CA GLU A 146 29.01 14.42 -19.85
C GLU A 146 27.81 13.46 -19.89
N ILE A 147 27.36 13.01 -18.71
CA ILE A 147 26.19 12.13 -18.59
C ILE A 147 24.93 12.87 -19.07
N GLU A 148 24.70 14.11 -18.63
CA GLU A 148 23.56 14.93 -19.07
C GLU A 148 23.58 15.19 -20.58
N ALA A 149 24.74 15.48 -21.15
CA ALA A 149 24.91 15.65 -22.59
C ALA A 149 24.56 14.36 -23.35
N LYS A 150 24.98 13.20 -22.82
CA LYS A 150 24.69 11.88 -23.41
C LYS A 150 23.22 11.51 -23.29
N VAL A 151 22.57 11.78 -22.16
CA VAL A 151 21.13 11.56 -21.96
C VAL A 151 20.32 12.45 -22.89
N THR A 152 20.64 13.75 -22.97
CA THR A 152 19.96 14.71 -23.85
C THR A 152 20.05 14.28 -25.32
N ARG A 153 21.23 13.82 -25.74
CA ARG A 153 21.43 13.28 -27.09
C ARG A 153 20.59 12.04 -27.36
N LEU A 154 20.54 11.09 -26.42
CA LEU A 154 19.77 9.86 -26.57
C LEU A 154 18.25 10.12 -26.59
N LEU A 155 17.77 11.07 -25.78
CA LEU A 155 16.36 11.49 -25.81
C LEU A 155 16.01 12.16 -27.15
N ALA A 156 16.89 12.99 -27.69
CA ALA A 156 16.71 13.59 -29.02
C ALA A 156 16.73 12.55 -30.15
N GLU A 157 17.55 11.50 -30.04
CA GLU A 157 17.59 10.38 -31.00
C GLU A 157 16.38 9.43 -30.87
N THR A 158 15.70 9.42 -29.71
CA THR A 158 14.57 8.50 -29.42
C THR A 158 13.20 9.17 -29.64
N ASP A 159 13.14 10.49 -29.81
CA ASP A 159 11.88 11.21 -30.09
C ASP A 159 11.39 10.90 -31.53
N PRO A 160 10.31 10.11 -31.70
CA PRO A 160 9.81 9.69 -33.01
C PRO A 160 9.13 10.82 -33.79
N SER A 161 9.07 12.05 -33.24
CA SER A 161 8.44 13.22 -33.88
C SER A 161 9.36 14.02 -34.81
N SER A 162 10.60 13.60 -35.00
CA SER A 162 11.62 14.29 -35.85
C SER A 162 11.84 13.68 -37.25
N SER A 163 11.02 12.71 -37.67
CA SER A 163 11.05 12.11 -39.03
C SER A 163 9.82 12.49 -39.86
#